data_AF-A0A424MKL5-F1
#
_entry.id   AF-A0A424MKL5-F1
#
_cell.length_a   1.000
_cell.length_b   1.000
_cell.length_c   1.000
_cell.angle_alpha   90.00
_cell.angle_beta   90.00
_cell.angle_gamma   90.00
#
_symmetry.space_group_name_H-M   'P 1'
#
loop_
_entity.id
_entity.type
_entity.pdbx_description
1 polymer ?
#
loop_
_entity_poly.entity_id
_entity_poly.type
_entity_poly.pdbx_seq_one_letter_code
_entity_poly.pdbx_strand_id
1 'polypeptide(L)'
;MYKDLKREFGLFLLIPKNIYLPLSIFGIIFLIFIILNFDEQLSYVSSFIAAFITVFIISESSFKDDYTSGYLEQKICEGESLSSYLFAKFSVNLFLIFIPITFFAYLINGFEGENIFELIVSYLLMLSTLHFFFNLGSAVSMKRNNSLNALLIIPLLIPFIILVEEIFVKIALEPNLNFLMAYFIFSATFINFAVIQILKVQSK
;
A
#
# COMPACT_ATOMS: atom_id res chain seq x y z
N MET A 1 13.64 -12.51 11.03
CA MET A 1 13.52 -11.03 10.99
C MET A 1 14.65 -10.35 10.23
N TYR A 2 15.90 -10.30 10.73
CA TYR A 2 17.00 -9.61 10.01
C TYR A 2 17.28 -10.18 8.61
N LYS A 3 17.27 -11.52 8.47
CA LYS A 3 17.43 -12.23 7.19
C LYS A 3 16.38 -11.82 6.15
N ASP A 4 15.13 -11.68 6.59
CA ASP A 4 13.99 -11.32 5.72
C ASP A 4 14.10 -9.88 5.23
N LEU A 5 14.42 -8.95 6.14
CA LEU A 5 14.67 -7.55 5.80
C LEU A 5 15.81 -7.41 4.79
N LYS A 6 16.95 -8.06 5.06
CA LYS A 6 18.11 -8.02 4.14
C LYS A 6 17.75 -8.55 2.74
N ARG A 7 16.95 -9.62 2.67
CA ARG A 7 16.47 -10.18 1.40
C ARG A 7 15.59 -9.18 0.65
N GLU A 8 14.52 -8.68 1.28
CA GLU A 8 13.55 -7.80 0.63
C GLU A 8 14.22 -6.49 0.15
N PHE A 9 15.06 -5.87 0.99
CA PHE A 9 15.81 -4.68 0.60
C PHE A 9 16.77 -4.99 -0.56
N GLY A 10 17.43 -6.14 -0.52
CA GLY A 10 18.27 -6.61 -1.62
C GLY A 10 17.48 -6.77 -2.92
N LEU A 11 16.30 -7.39 -2.88
CA LEU A 11 15.46 -7.58 -4.07
C LEU A 11 15.03 -6.25 -4.70
N PHE A 12 14.62 -5.28 -3.89
CA PHE A 12 14.21 -3.98 -4.41
C PHE A 12 15.38 -3.13 -4.95
N LEU A 13 16.56 -3.22 -4.33
CA LEU A 13 17.74 -2.46 -4.78
C LEU A 13 18.43 -3.12 -5.99
N LEU A 14 18.45 -4.45 -6.06
CA LEU A 14 19.08 -5.19 -7.17
C LEU A 14 18.18 -5.28 -8.39
N ILE A 15 16.86 -5.23 -8.21
CA ILE A 15 15.87 -5.25 -9.28
C ILE A 15 15.24 -3.85 -9.36
N PRO A 16 15.86 -2.89 -10.08
CA PRO A 16 15.42 -1.49 -10.08
C PRO A 16 14.00 -1.30 -10.61
N LYS A 17 13.48 -2.27 -11.39
CA LYS A 17 12.09 -2.33 -11.84
C LYS A 17 11.12 -2.19 -10.66
N ASN A 18 11.41 -2.77 -9.50
CA ASN A 18 10.51 -2.76 -8.34
C ASN A 18 10.34 -1.37 -7.72
N ILE A 19 11.28 -0.45 -7.96
CA ILE A 19 11.22 0.94 -7.49
C ILE A 19 10.72 1.86 -8.62
N TYR A 20 11.29 1.74 -9.82
CA TYR A 20 10.96 2.62 -10.94
C TYR A 20 9.53 2.45 -11.42
N LEU A 21 9.01 1.22 -11.49
CA LEU A 21 7.67 0.97 -12.03
C LEU A 21 6.57 1.62 -11.18
N PRO A 22 6.51 1.41 -9.85
CA PRO A 22 5.48 2.07 -9.03
C PRO A 22 5.58 3.59 -9.03
N LEU A 23 6.78 4.14 -8.92
CA LEU A 23 6.97 5.60 -8.94
C LEU A 23 6.60 6.22 -10.29
N SER A 24 6.90 5.53 -11.39
CA SER A 24 6.52 5.97 -12.74
C SER A 24 5.02 5.92 -12.93
N ILE A 25 4.34 4.88 -12.44
CA ILE A 25 2.87 4.78 -12.52
C ILE A 25 2.23 5.93 -11.76
N PHE A 26 2.66 6.16 -10.52
CA PHE A 26 2.18 7.29 -9.72
C PHE A 26 2.38 8.60 -10.48
N GLY A 27 3.61 8.86 -10.95
CA GLY A 27 3.96 10.07 -11.68
C GLY A 27 3.16 10.27 -12.96
N ILE A 28 2.99 9.23 -13.79
CA ILE A 28 2.25 9.29 -15.05
C ILE A 28 0.76 9.57 -14.80
N ILE A 29 0.12 8.80 -13.90
CA ILE A 29 -1.31 8.99 -13.61
C ILE A 29 -1.55 10.38 -13.06
N PHE A 30 -0.71 10.82 -12.12
CA PHE A 30 -0.85 12.13 -11.51
C PHE A 30 -0.61 13.27 -12.53
N LEU A 31 0.38 13.12 -13.41
CA LEU A 31 0.65 14.09 -14.47
C LEU A 31 -0.50 14.17 -15.49
N ILE A 32 -1.14 13.04 -15.83
CA ILE A 32 -2.36 13.04 -16.66
C ILE A 32 -3.45 13.91 -16.02
N PHE A 33 -3.67 13.76 -14.71
CA PHE A 33 -4.66 14.58 -14.00
C PHE A 33 -4.30 16.07 -14.00
N ILE A 34 -3.02 16.41 -13.82
CA ILE A 34 -2.55 17.81 -13.89
C ILE A 34 -2.81 18.39 -15.29
N ILE A 35 -2.47 17.65 -16.36
CA ILE A 35 -2.67 18.12 -17.75
C ILE A 35 -4.16 18.33 -18.06
N LEU A 36 -5.03 17.49 -17.53
CA LEU A 36 -6.48 17.61 -17.71
C LEU A 36 -7.08 18.82 -16.99
N ASN A 37 -6.28 19.57 -16.23
CA ASN A 37 -6.64 20.82 -15.56
C ASN A 37 -7.87 20.66 -14.66
N PHE A 38 -7.90 19.57 -13.88
CA PHE A 38 -8.84 19.45 -12.78
C PHE A 38 -8.56 20.56 -11.76
N ASP A 39 -9.63 21.15 -11.21
CA ASP A 39 -9.60 22.29 -10.28
C ASP A 39 -8.62 22.09 -9.11
N GLU A 40 -8.12 23.15 -8.47
CA GLU A 40 -7.16 23.04 -7.35
C GLU A 40 -7.70 22.16 -6.20
N GLN A 41 -9.02 22.18 -5.98
CA GLN A 41 -9.72 21.34 -5.00
C GLN A 41 -9.65 19.83 -5.32
N LEU A 42 -9.45 19.46 -6.58
CA LEU A 42 -9.39 18.07 -7.06
C LEU A 42 -7.97 17.49 -7.08
N SER A 43 -6.95 18.31 -6.80
CA SER A 43 -5.54 17.89 -6.78
C SER A 43 -5.30 16.70 -5.83
N TYR A 44 -5.92 16.74 -4.65
CA TYR A 44 -5.87 15.63 -3.69
C TYR A 44 -6.51 14.35 -4.21
N VAL A 45 -7.66 14.45 -4.86
CA VAL A 45 -8.37 13.28 -5.43
C VAL A 45 -7.51 12.63 -6.50
N SER A 46 -6.86 13.43 -7.35
CA SER A 46 -5.91 12.95 -8.35
C SER A 46 -4.72 12.23 -7.71
N SER A 47 -4.14 12.80 -6.65
CA SER A 47 -3.03 12.19 -5.91
C SER A 47 -3.44 10.87 -5.26
N PHE A 48 -4.64 10.85 -4.67
CA PHE A 48 -5.22 9.67 -4.04
C PHE A 48 -5.42 8.54 -5.07
N ILE A 49 -6.03 8.82 -6.21
CA ILE A 49 -6.27 7.82 -7.27
C ILE A 49 -4.93 7.28 -7.79
N ALA A 50 -3.95 8.15 -8.06
CA ALA A 50 -2.63 7.76 -8.51
C ALA A 50 -1.93 6.83 -7.50
N ALA A 51 -1.96 7.19 -6.22
CA ALA A 51 -1.37 6.40 -5.17
C ALA A 51 -2.12 5.06 -4.95
N PHE A 52 -3.44 5.08 -4.97
CA PHE A 52 -4.28 3.88 -4.86
C PHE A 52 -3.94 2.85 -5.95
N ILE A 53 -3.89 3.29 -7.21
CA ILE A 53 -3.54 2.42 -8.35
C ILE A 53 -2.11 1.91 -8.21
N THR A 54 -1.20 2.75 -7.71
CA THR A 54 0.19 2.37 -7.50
C THR A 54 0.32 1.26 -6.45
N VAL A 55 -0.33 1.41 -5.29
CA VAL A 55 -0.33 0.39 -4.23
C VAL A 55 -1.03 -0.89 -4.71
N PHE A 56 -2.10 -0.76 -5.48
CA PHE A 56 -2.78 -1.90 -6.09
C PHE A 56 -1.83 -2.70 -7.00
N ILE A 57 -1.11 -2.05 -7.91
CA ILE A 57 -0.18 -2.71 -8.83
C ILE A 57 0.99 -3.37 -8.10
N ILE A 58 1.55 -2.72 -7.07
CA ILE A 58 2.60 -3.32 -6.23
C ILE A 58 2.10 -4.63 -5.59
N SER A 59 0.84 -4.65 -5.14
CA SER A 59 0.29 -5.80 -4.44
C SER A 59 0.11 -7.03 -5.34
N GLU A 60 -0.21 -6.85 -6.62
CA GLU A 60 -0.48 -7.94 -7.57
C GLU A 60 0.70 -8.91 -7.72
N SER A 61 1.92 -8.39 -7.74
CA SER A 61 3.13 -9.22 -7.91
C SER A 61 3.77 -9.64 -6.58
N SER A 62 3.46 -8.95 -5.48
CA SER A 62 4.13 -9.09 -4.17
C SER A 62 4.27 -10.53 -3.68
N PHE A 63 3.17 -11.31 -3.66
CA PHE A 63 3.19 -12.72 -3.24
C PHE A 63 3.29 -13.68 -4.42
N LYS A 64 2.82 -13.27 -5.60
CA LYS A 64 2.85 -14.10 -6.80
C LYS A 64 4.28 -14.44 -7.23
N ASP A 65 5.19 -13.46 -7.19
CA ASP A 65 6.59 -13.67 -7.57
C ASP A 65 7.32 -14.60 -6.57
N ASP A 66 7.04 -14.46 -5.28
CA ASP A 66 7.59 -15.35 -4.24
C ASP A 66 6.99 -16.76 -4.26
N TYR A 67 5.74 -16.89 -4.72
CA TYR A 67 5.09 -18.18 -4.91
C TYR A 67 5.64 -18.90 -6.15
N THR A 68 5.77 -18.21 -7.28
CA THR A 68 6.31 -18.80 -8.53
C THR A 68 7.78 -19.23 -8.40
N SER A 69 8.56 -18.55 -7.54
CA SER A 69 9.93 -18.94 -7.22
C SER A 69 10.04 -20.06 -6.18
N GLY A 70 8.92 -20.51 -5.58
CA GLY A 70 8.90 -21.54 -4.53
C GLY A 70 9.41 -21.07 -3.16
N TYR A 71 9.84 -19.82 -3.03
CA TYR A 71 10.36 -19.26 -1.77
C TYR A 71 9.33 -19.32 -0.65
N LEU A 72 8.07 -19.01 -0.97
CA LEU A 72 6.99 -18.97 0.01
C LEU A 72 6.68 -20.37 0.57
N GLU A 73 6.72 -21.40 -0.28
CA GLU A 73 6.54 -22.80 0.11
C GLU A 73 7.70 -23.30 0.98
N GLN A 74 8.94 -23.03 0.55
CA GLN A 74 10.13 -23.38 1.32
C GLN A 74 10.09 -22.77 2.73
N LYS A 75 9.73 -21.49 2.83
CA LYS A 75 9.66 -20.78 4.11
C LYS A 75 8.66 -21.41 5.08
N ILE A 76 7.52 -21.87 4.55
CA ILE A 76 6.46 -22.51 5.34
C ILE A 76 6.88 -23.91 5.80
N CYS A 77 7.55 -24.67 4.93
CA CYS A 77 8.13 -25.97 5.26
C CYS A 77 9.23 -25.89 6.33
N GLU A 78 10.07 -24.85 6.26
CA GLU A 78 11.13 -24.57 7.25
C GLU A 78 10.58 -24.06 8.59
N GLY A 79 9.28 -23.75 8.68
CA GLY A 79 8.66 -23.21 9.88
C GLY A 79 9.12 -21.79 10.23
N GLU A 80 9.72 -21.06 9.29
CA GLU A 80 10.12 -19.67 9.50
C GLU A 80 8.89 -18.77 9.69
N SER A 81 9.05 -17.68 10.46
CA SER A 81 7.94 -16.79 10.79
C SER A 81 7.44 -16.00 9.58
N LEU A 82 6.22 -16.30 9.10
CA LEU A 82 5.55 -15.50 8.06
C LEU A 82 5.31 -14.05 8.48
N SER A 83 5.13 -13.80 9.78
CA SER A 83 4.98 -12.43 10.31
C SER A 83 6.21 -11.56 10.04
N SER A 84 7.43 -12.09 10.18
CA SER A 84 8.65 -11.33 9.88
C SER A 84 8.82 -11.06 8.40
N TYR A 85 8.31 -11.95 7.54
CA TYR A 85 8.29 -11.77 6.09
C TYR A 85 7.32 -10.66 5.66
N LEU A 86 6.09 -10.65 6.19
CA LEU A 86 5.15 -9.57 5.93
C LEU A 86 5.67 -8.22 6.44
N PHE A 87 6.26 -8.20 7.64
CA PHE A 87 6.88 -6.99 8.18
C PHE A 87 8.04 -6.49 7.31
N ALA A 88 8.87 -7.40 6.79
CA ALA A 88 9.94 -7.04 5.88
C ALA A 88 9.41 -6.40 4.60
N LYS A 89 8.41 -7.01 3.96
CA LYS A 89 7.75 -6.43 2.77
C LYS A 89 7.12 -5.07 3.04
N PHE A 90 6.41 -4.92 4.14
CA PHE A 90 5.84 -3.63 4.53
C PHE A 90 6.94 -2.58 4.71
N SER A 91 8.01 -2.92 5.42
CA SER A 91 9.13 -1.99 5.66
C SER A 91 9.78 -1.52 4.37
N VAL A 92 10.03 -2.42 3.42
CA VAL A 92 10.64 -2.05 2.13
C VAL A 92 9.73 -1.13 1.33
N ASN A 93 8.43 -1.46 1.24
CA ASN A 93 7.46 -0.61 0.55
C ASN A 93 7.31 0.76 1.24
N LEU A 94 7.32 0.78 2.57
CA LEU A 94 7.25 2.01 3.36
C LEU A 94 8.41 2.94 3.01
N PHE A 95 9.66 2.45 3.10
CA PHE A 95 10.85 3.26 2.89
C PHE A 95 11.11 3.62 1.42
N LEU A 96 10.93 2.68 0.50
CA LEU A 96 11.32 2.85 -0.90
C LEU A 96 10.20 3.38 -1.80
N ILE A 97 8.94 3.28 -1.38
CA ILE A 97 7.80 3.68 -2.22
C ILE A 97 6.91 4.69 -1.52
N PHE A 98 6.40 4.39 -0.32
CA PHE A 98 5.39 5.25 0.32
C PHE A 98 5.96 6.58 0.79
N ILE A 99 7.17 6.59 1.35
CA ILE A 99 7.86 7.85 1.71
C ILE A 99 8.10 8.71 0.46
N PRO A 100 8.71 8.21 -0.65
CA PRO A 100 8.85 8.99 -1.87
C PRO A 100 7.52 9.47 -2.47
N ILE A 101 6.50 8.63 -2.53
CA ILE A 101 5.17 9.02 -3.04
C ILE A 101 4.57 10.13 -2.18
N THR A 102 4.64 10.01 -0.85
CA THR A 102 4.16 11.04 0.08
C THR A 102 4.91 12.36 -0.12
N PHE A 103 6.22 12.28 -0.33
CA PHE A 103 7.04 13.46 -0.61
C PHE A 103 6.65 14.13 -1.94
N PHE A 104 6.44 13.37 -3.01
CA PHE A 104 5.95 13.92 -4.28
C PHE A 104 4.54 14.49 -4.16
N ALA A 105 3.63 13.80 -3.47
CA ALA A 105 2.29 14.31 -3.21
C ALA A 105 2.34 15.62 -2.41
N TYR A 106 3.24 15.73 -1.43
CA TYR A 106 3.44 16.96 -0.67
C TYR A 106 3.94 18.11 -1.55
N LEU A 107 4.96 17.87 -2.37
CA LEU A 107 5.53 18.90 -3.23
C LEU A 107 4.53 19.47 -4.24
N ILE A 108 3.59 18.64 -4.71
CA ILE A 108 2.71 19.05 -5.81
C ILE A 108 1.33 19.51 -5.31
N ASN A 109 0.77 18.86 -4.28
CA ASN A 109 -0.51 19.32 -3.73
C ASN A 109 -0.35 20.60 -2.91
N GLY A 110 0.87 20.94 -2.48
CA GLY A 110 1.14 22.14 -1.69
C GLY A 110 0.27 22.15 -0.45
N PHE A 111 0.54 21.25 0.51
CA PHE A 111 -0.16 21.30 1.79
C PHE A 111 0.12 22.67 2.42
N GLU A 112 -0.84 23.59 2.31
CA GLU A 112 -0.76 24.95 2.86
C GLU A 112 -1.52 24.98 4.19
N GLY A 113 -0.92 25.57 5.23
CA GLY A 113 -1.54 25.79 6.54
C GLY A 113 -0.77 25.23 7.73
N GLU A 114 -1.35 25.36 8.93
CA GLU A 114 -0.72 24.96 10.20
C GLU A 114 -0.63 23.43 10.39
N ASN A 115 -1.43 22.65 9.62
CA ASN A 115 -1.63 21.20 9.84
C ASN A 115 -0.83 20.30 8.88
N ILE A 116 0.25 20.82 8.28
CA ILE A 116 1.08 20.10 7.30
C ILE A 116 1.55 18.74 7.83
N PHE A 117 2.02 18.71 9.07
CA PHE A 117 2.55 17.49 9.68
C PHE A 117 1.48 16.40 9.78
N GLU A 118 0.28 16.76 10.25
CA GLU A 118 -0.85 15.85 10.39
C GLU A 118 -1.31 15.29 9.04
N LEU A 119 -1.27 16.11 7.99
CA LEU A 119 -1.65 15.69 6.65
C LEU A 119 -0.61 14.74 6.02
N ILE A 120 0.69 15.00 6.23
CA ILE A 120 1.75 14.08 5.80
C ILE A 120 1.62 12.73 6.53
N VAL A 121 1.40 12.75 7.84
CA VAL A 121 1.21 11.54 8.65
C VAL A 121 -0.04 10.79 8.19
N SER A 122 -1.15 11.51 7.96
CA SER A 122 -2.40 10.92 7.46
C SER A 122 -2.20 10.26 6.09
N TYR A 123 -1.45 10.89 5.20
CA TYR A 123 -1.21 10.36 3.86
C TYR A 123 -0.36 9.08 3.91
N LEU A 124 0.66 9.06 4.75
CA LEU A 124 1.50 7.88 4.94
C LEU A 124 0.73 6.73 5.64
N LEU A 125 -0.14 7.04 6.61
CA LEU A 125 -1.06 6.08 7.23
C LEU A 125 -2.06 5.52 6.23
N MET A 126 -2.59 6.37 5.35
CA MET A 126 -3.49 5.96 4.26
C MET A 126 -2.81 4.96 3.33
N LEU A 127 -1.60 5.25 2.84
CA LEU A 127 -0.84 4.31 1.98
C LEU A 127 -0.55 2.99 2.70
N SER A 128 -0.16 3.07 3.97
CA SER A 128 0.17 1.89 4.77
C SER A 128 -1.06 1.02 5.03
N THR A 129 -2.22 1.64 5.25
CA THR A 129 -3.50 0.94 5.42
C THR A 129 -3.93 0.27 4.11
N LEU A 130 -3.82 0.96 2.97
CA LEU A 130 -4.08 0.40 1.65
C LEU A 130 -3.20 -0.83 1.37
N HIS A 131 -1.92 -0.77 1.74
CA HIS A 131 -0.99 -1.89 1.56
C HIS A 131 -1.48 -3.18 2.20
N PHE A 132 -1.95 -3.12 3.45
CA PHE A 132 -2.43 -4.31 4.15
C PHE A 132 -3.69 -4.88 3.50
N PHE A 133 -4.64 -4.02 3.11
CA PHE A 133 -5.84 -4.45 2.42
C PHE A 133 -5.55 -5.09 1.06
N PHE A 134 -4.70 -4.47 0.25
CA PHE A 134 -4.30 -5.01 -1.04
C PHE A 134 -3.46 -6.29 -0.94
N ASN A 135 -2.63 -6.41 0.09
CA ASN A 135 -1.95 -7.68 0.36
C ASN A 135 -2.94 -8.82 0.69
N LEU A 136 -4.07 -8.53 1.35
CA LEU A 136 -5.08 -9.54 1.60
C LEU A 136 -5.65 -10.10 0.29
N GLY A 137 -6.04 -9.25 -0.65
CA GLY A 137 -6.56 -9.73 -1.93
C GLY A 137 -5.48 -10.43 -2.74
N SER A 138 -4.23 -9.95 -2.72
CA SER A 138 -3.08 -10.58 -3.37
C SER A 138 -2.84 -11.99 -2.84
N ALA A 139 -2.90 -12.16 -1.51
CA ALA A 139 -2.77 -13.47 -0.87
C ALA A 139 -3.91 -14.41 -1.28
N VAL A 140 -5.13 -13.89 -1.51
CA VAL A 140 -6.26 -14.70 -1.99
C VAL A 140 -6.15 -15.04 -3.48
N SER A 141 -5.61 -14.14 -4.31
CA SER A 141 -5.45 -14.35 -5.74
C SER A 141 -4.17 -15.07 -6.12
N MET A 142 -3.25 -15.34 -5.19
CA MET A 142 -1.91 -15.88 -5.48
C MET A 142 -1.91 -17.11 -6.42
N LYS A 143 -2.80 -18.08 -6.20
CA LYS A 143 -2.96 -19.29 -7.06
C LYS A 143 -3.78 -19.07 -8.33
N ARG A 144 -4.62 -18.03 -8.37
CA ARG A 144 -5.54 -17.77 -9.49
C ARG A 144 -4.90 -16.72 -10.41
N ASN A 145 -4.76 -17.04 -11.69
CA ASN A 145 -4.31 -16.05 -12.70
C ASN A 145 -5.30 -14.90 -12.97
N ASN A 146 -6.29 -14.69 -12.09
CA ASN A 146 -7.30 -13.66 -12.23
C ASN A 146 -7.12 -12.61 -11.12
N SER A 147 -7.27 -11.33 -11.46
CA SER A 147 -7.13 -10.16 -10.57
C SER A 147 -8.30 -10.02 -9.58
N LEU A 148 -8.64 -11.11 -8.90
CA LEU A 148 -9.63 -11.16 -7.82
C LEU A 148 -9.30 -10.25 -6.64
N ASN A 149 -8.05 -9.78 -6.59
CA ASN A 149 -7.53 -8.84 -5.62
C ASN A 149 -8.44 -7.60 -5.51
N ALA A 150 -8.77 -6.94 -6.63
CA ALA A 150 -9.63 -5.76 -6.60
C ALA A 150 -11.08 -6.07 -6.14
N LEU A 151 -11.68 -7.14 -6.64
CA LEU A 151 -13.10 -7.42 -6.45
C LEU A 151 -13.46 -7.72 -4.99
N LEU A 152 -12.55 -8.38 -4.26
CA LEU A 152 -12.79 -8.84 -2.89
C LEU A 152 -12.63 -7.71 -1.87
N ILE A 153 -11.73 -6.77 -2.14
CA ILE A 153 -11.35 -5.74 -1.16
C ILE A 153 -12.19 -4.47 -1.32
N ILE A 154 -12.71 -4.16 -2.53
CA ILE A 154 -13.49 -2.93 -2.79
C ILE A 154 -14.58 -2.67 -1.73
N PRO A 155 -15.44 -3.63 -1.32
CA PRO A 155 -16.47 -3.37 -0.32
C PRO A 155 -15.92 -2.89 1.02
N LEU A 156 -14.74 -3.40 1.39
CA LEU A 156 -14.07 -3.08 2.63
C LEU A 156 -13.32 -1.74 2.58
N LEU A 157 -13.00 -1.26 1.37
CA LEU A 157 -12.33 0.02 1.15
C LEU A 157 -13.30 1.20 1.08
N ILE A 158 -14.60 1.00 0.79
CA ILE A 158 -15.57 2.10 0.71
C ILE A 158 -15.57 2.98 1.97
N PRO A 159 -15.68 2.43 3.20
CA PRO A 159 -15.66 3.26 4.41
C PRO A 159 -14.33 4.01 4.61
N PHE A 160 -13.23 3.38 4.22
CA PHE A 160 -11.90 3.98 4.27
C PHE A 160 -11.75 5.14 3.28
N ILE A 161 -12.26 5.00 2.06
CA ILE A 161 -12.22 6.04 1.03
C ILE A 161 -12.99 7.28 1.49
N ILE A 162 -14.18 7.09 2.07
CA ILE A 162 -15.00 8.19 2.61
C ILE A 162 -14.22 8.96 3.68
N LEU A 163 -13.59 8.25 4.61
CA LEU A 163 -12.82 8.86 5.69
C LEU A 163 -11.62 9.68 5.17
N VAL A 164 -10.91 9.13 4.18
CA VAL A 164 -9.77 9.81 3.55
C VAL A 164 -10.22 11.07 2.81
N GLU A 165 -11.34 11.02 2.09
CA GLU A 165 -11.92 12.19 1.44
C GLU A 165 -12.17 13.32 2.45
N GLU A 166 -12.73 13.02 3.62
CA GLU A 166 -13.01 14.04 4.63
C GLU A 166 -11.76 14.70 5.23
N ILE A 167 -10.66 13.95 5.34
CA ILE A 167 -9.37 14.50 5.83
C ILE A 167 -8.78 15.46 4.79
N PHE A 168 -8.70 15.04 3.53
CA PHE A 168 -7.94 15.79 2.51
C PHE A 168 -8.76 16.82 1.74
N VAL A 169 -10.06 16.59 1.55
CA VAL A 169 -10.94 17.50 0.80
C VAL A 169 -11.66 18.47 1.74
N LYS A 170 -12.23 17.97 2.84
CA LYS A 170 -12.98 18.81 3.80
C LYS A 170 -12.10 19.40 4.90
N ILE A 171 -10.83 18.99 5.00
CA ILE A 171 -9.85 19.42 6.02
C ILE A 171 -10.42 19.24 7.45
N ALA A 172 -11.16 18.14 7.66
CA ALA A 172 -11.73 17.77 8.95
C ALA A 172 -10.83 16.72 9.64
N LEU A 173 -9.88 17.18 10.46
CA LEU A 173 -8.79 16.35 11.00
C LEU A 173 -9.18 15.55 12.26
N GLU A 174 -9.69 16.22 13.29
CA GLU A 174 -9.90 15.65 14.63
C GLU A 174 -11.39 15.30 14.83
N PRO A 175 -11.94 14.34 14.05
CA PRO A 175 -11.98 12.94 14.53
C PRO A 175 -11.50 11.91 13.50
N ASN A 176 -11.34 12.32 12.23
CA ASN A 176 -11.09 11.41 11.13
C ASN A 176 -9.68 10.82 11.18
N LEU A 177 -8.69 11.56 11.66
CA LEU A 177 -7.34 11.06 11.89
C LEU A 177 -7.31 9.95 12.95
N ASN A 178 -8.10 10.08 14.01
CA ASN A 178 -8.22 9.05 15.05
C ASN A 178 -8.85 7.77 14.48
N PHE A 179 -9.89 7.90 13.64
CA PHE A 179 -10.46 6.76 12.94
C PHE A 179 -9.49 6.16 11.90
N LEU A 180 -8.70 6.97 11.21
CA LEU A 180 -7.66 6.50 10.29
C LEU A 180 -6.61 5.66 11.03
N MET A 181 -6.18 6.13 12.20
CA MET A 181 -5.23 5.41 13.06
C MET A 181 -5.83 4.10 13.57
N ALA A 182 -7.11 4.09 13.95
CA ALA A 182 -7.81 2.87 14.32
C ALA A 182 -7.89 1.87 13.14
N TYR A 183 -8.17 2.35 11.92
CA TYR A 183 -8.15 1.54 10.69
C TYR A 183 -6.76 0.98 10.38
N PHE A 184 -5.72 1.78 10.59
CA PHE A 184 -4.34 1.35 10.44
C PHE A 184 -4.00 0.24 11.45
N ILE A 185 -4.33 0.40 12.73
CA ILE A 185 -4.09 -0.63 13.75
C ILE A 185 -4.88 -1.90 13.43
N PHE A 186 -6.15 -1.77 13.04
CA PHE A 186 -6.99 -2.89 12.62
C PHE A 186 -6.38 -3.65 11.45
N SER A 187 -5.92 -2.95 10.42
CA SER A 187 -5.31 -3.59 9.25
C SER A 187 -3.93 -4.19 9.56
N ALA A 188 -3.09 -3.49 10.32
CA ALA A 188 -1.78 -3.97 10.74
C ALA A 188 -1.85 -5.25 11.59
N THR A 189 -2.94 -5.46 12.32
CA THR A 189 -3.13 -6.64 13.19
C THR A 189 -4.03 -7.69 12.53
N PHE A 190 -5.32 -7.39 12.35
CA PHE A 190 -6.34 -8.35 11.92
C PHE A 190 -6.15 -8.78 10.47
N ILE A 191 -5.91 -7.83 9.57
CA ILE A 191 -5.74 -8.12 8.14
C ILE A 191 -4.43 -8.86 7.89
N ASN A 192 -3.32 -8.46 8.53
CA ASN A 192 -2.08 -9.22 8.46
C ASN A 192 -2.22 -10.64 9.04
N PHE A 193 -2.96 -10.80 10.14
CA PHE A 193 -3.25 -12.14 10.66
C PHE A 193 -4.01 -12.99 9.63
N ALA A 194 -5.04 -12.43 8.98
CA ALA A 194 -5.78 -13.11 7.93
C ALA A 194 -4.87 -13.49 6.74
N VAL A 195 -4.01 -12.57 6.28
CA VAL A 195 -3.02 -12.83 5.22
C VAL A 195 -2.15 -14.04 5.58
N ILE A 196 -1.62 -14.11 6.81
CA ILE A 196 -0.78 -15.24 7.24
C ILE A 196 -1.53 -16.57 7.13
N GLN A 197 -2.80 -16.63 7.55
CA GLN A 197 -3.59 -17.85 7.47
C GLN A 197 -3.89 -18.24 6.02
N ILE A 198 -4.23 -17.26 5.18
CA ILE A 198 -4.49 -17.48 3.76
C ILE A 198 -3.24 -18.02 3.07
N LEU A 199 -2.07 -17.41 3.31
CA LEU A 199 -0.81 -17.87 2.72
C LEU A 199 -0.50 -19.34 3.09
N LYS A 200 -0.74 -19.74 4.35
CA LYS A 200 -0.57 -21.15 4.78
C LYS A 200 -1.52 -22.13 4.11
N VAL A 201 -2.75 -21.70 3.82
CA VAL A 201 -3.74 -22.53 3.12
C VAL A 201 -3.42 -22.60 1.64
N GLN A 202 -3.01 -21.49 1.04
CA GLN A 202 -2.69 -21.44 -0.38
C GLN A 202 -1.34 -22.05 -0.74
N SER A 203 -0.39 -22.16 0.17
CA SER A 203 0.90 -22.82 -0.08
C SER A 203 0.87 -24.34 0.12
N LYS A 204 -0.25 -24.90 0.59
CA LYS A 204 -0.49 -26.35 0.63
C LYS A 204 -1.11 -26.82 -0.68
#